data_AF-A0A7Y5DXU9-F1
#
_entry.id   AF-A0A7Y5DXU9-F1
#
_cell.length_a   1.000
_cell.length_b   1.000
_cell.length_c   1.000
_cell.angle_alpha   90.00
_cell.angle_beta   90.00
_cell.angle_gamma   90.00
#
_symmetry.space_group_name_H-M   'P 1'
#
loop_
_entity.id
_entity.type
_entity.pdbx_description
1 polymer ?
#
loop_
_entity_poly.entity_id
_entity_poly.type
_entity_poly.pdbx_seq_one_letter_code
_entity_poly.pdbx_strand_id
1 'polypeptide(L)'
;MSEQNRSLVLTVRFLQRLSHGRGQDGMPEWPPSPLRLFQAMVANGVGRAPDPRSLEATLAALRWLETLPAPEIFAPSVVLNTKGDPRVGGYRSYVPDNIGDKVARSWSAGREASLGDYRTEKDVRSVVLEGELVVYRYAADAAGLESHLAAVSSAMRSLTHLGWGIDMVVGDAQVCTTSPADSNVEHWLPARSGETALRRPVAGTLDALERRHGDFLRRFATRDTFVPVGPLGVYAEQHYARSTYVAERPVAAFRLVEPLSGDRLSFDPERRARDVSAWLRHRAGQVAEGWPYGDTRGLIYGHGDAQGSADRISYIPVPTVLPPRTKGGKWHVGDIARVLLTGPVGRDAEVLWLRDQLLGTDLQWADRAVATLEFLPDQDWVLGRYLPGKGATTWTTVTPVVLPGFDDGADKKTEKLIRKALRQAGLGDELAEQAELDWGGAGFLPGLRHARAYAAPDKVAGPQVHVRARFPRRVRGPLAIGSGRHRGVGTFVALEAE
;
A
#
# COMPACT_ATOMS: atom_id res chain seq x y z
N MET A 1 -7.84 -14.78 33.16
CA MET A 1 -7.61 -14.61 31.72
C MET A 1 -7.96 -13.18 31.38
N SER A 2 -6.98 -12.37 30.96
CA SER A 2 -7.12 -10.91 30.85
C SER A 2 -8.17 -10.52 29.80
N GLU A 3 -9.06 -9.58 30.15
CA GLU A 3 -10.08 -8.97 29.28
C GLU A 3 -9.54 -8.26 28.03
N GLN A 4 -8.22 -8.15 27.87
CA GLN A 4 -7.54 -7.25 26.93
C GLN A 4 -7.48 -7.71 25.47
N ASN A 5 -8.29 -8.67 25.00
CA ASN A 5 -8.21 -9.13 23.60
C ASN A 5 -9.54 -9.58 22.97
N ARG A 6 -10.68 -9.05 23.44
CA ARG A 6 -11.97 -9.28 22.76
C ARG A 6 -12.06 -8.37 21.52
N SER A 7 -12.76 -8.81 20.49
CA SER A 7 -13.06 -8.01 19.29
C SER A 7 -14.46 -8.33 18.77
N LEU A 8 -15.18 -7.32 18.28
CA LEU A 8 -16.40 -7.53 17.49
C LEU A 8 -15.99 -7.87 16.06
N VAL A 9 -16.44 -9.00 15.58
CA VAL A 9 -16.12 -9.53 14.26
C VAL A 9 -17.40 -9.60 13.44
N LEU A 10 -17.47 -8.79 12.38
CA LEU A 10 -18.54 -8.82 11.39
C LEU A 10 -18.04 -9.57 10.16
N THR A 11 -18.68 -10.68 9.84
CA THR A 11 -18.27 -11.55 8.74
C THR A 11 -19.28 -11.43 7.61
N VAL A 12 -18.78 -11.31 6.38
CA VAL A 12 -19.54 -11.33 5.15
C VAL A 12 -18.97 -12.40 4.24
N ARG A 13 -19.79 -13.38 3.86
CA ARG A 13 -19.43 -14.40 2.87
C ARG A 13 -20.13 -14.11 1.55
N PHE A 14 -19.34 -13.86 0.51
CA PHE A 14 -19.82 -13.75 -0.85
C PHE A 14 -20.25 -15.13 -1.38
N LEU A 15 -21.45 -15.19 -1.97
CA LEU A 15 -21.97 -16.43 -2.59
C LEU A 15 -21.49 -16.59 -4.04
N GLN A 16 -20.81 -15.58 -4.57
CA GLN A 16 -20.22 -15.56 -5.91
C GLN A 16 -18.82 -14.94 -5.81
N ARG A 17 -17.89 -15.38 -6.66
CA ARG A 17 -16.52 -14.87 -6.69
C ARG A 17 -16.38 -13.53 -7.44
N LEU A 18 -17.39 -12.67 -7.33
CA LEU A 18 -17.47 -11.40 -8.03
C LEU A 18 -17.87 -10.29 -7.06
N SER A 19 -17.24 -9.13 -7.21
CA SER A 19 -17.67 -7.88 -6.57
C SER A 19 -17.84 -6.78 -7.61
N HIS A 20 -18.97 -6.08 -7.56
CA HIS A 20 -19.30 -4.97 -8.45
C HIS A 20 -19.22 -3.62 -7.73
N GLY A 21 -18.63 -3.59 -6.53
CA GLY A 21 -18.47 -2.38 -5.74
C GLY A 21 -17.63 -1.33 -6.47
N ARG A 22 -18.11 -0.07 -6.47
CA ARG A 22 -17.40 1.08 -7.03
C ARG A 22 -17.29 2.25 -6.06
N GLY A 23 -16.16 2.94 -6.13
CA GLY A 23 -15.86 4.16 -5.40
C GLY A 23 -16.55 5.39 -5.99
N GLN A 24 -16.28 6.56 -5.42
CA GLN A 24 -16.81 7.85 -5.92
C GLN A 24 -16.22 8.23 -7.30
N ASP A 25 -15.00 7.79 -7.57
CA ASP A 25 -14.29 7.93 -8.84
C ASP A 25 -14.77 6.95 -9.93
N GLY A 26 -15.71 6.06 -9.60
CA GLY A 26 -16.21 5.02 -10.50
C GLY A 26 -15.28 3.82 -10.69
N MET A 27 -14.12 3.82 -10.01
CA MET A 27 -13.17 2.70 -10.01
C MET A 27 -13.66 1.59 -9.07
N PRO A 28 -13.20 0.34 -9.24
CA PRO A 28 -13.55 -0.74 -8.33
C PRO A 28 -13.19 -0.41 -6.87
N GLU A 29 -14.14 -0.57 -5.96
CA GLU A 29 -13.92 -0.40 -4.52
C GLU A 29 -13.62 -1.78 -3.91
N TRP A 30 -12.34 -2.06 -3.68
CA TRP A 30 -11.90 -3.27 -2.97
C TRP A 30 -10.78 -2.96 -1.95
N PRO A 31 -10.84 -3.50 -0.73
CA PRO A 31 -11.95 -4.30 -0.17
C PRO A 31 -13.23 -3.46 0.01
N PRO A 32 -14.41 -4.08 0.19
CA PRO A 32 -15.64 -3.33 0.36
C PRO A 32 -15.53 -2.41 1.58
N SER A 33 -15.94 -1.14 1.44
CA SER A 33 -15.75 -0.15 2.49
C SER A 33 -16.65 -0.41 3.73
N PRO A 34 -16.23 -0.01 4.94
CA PRO A 34 -17.09 -0.11 6.14
C PRO A 34 -18.44 0.62 5.96
N LEU A 35 -18.47 1.74 5.21
CA LEU A 35 -19.71 2.43 4.88
C LEU A 35 -20.63 1.58 3.99
N ARG A 36 -20.08 0.80 3.05
CA ARG A 36 -20.87 -0.10 2.20
C ARG A 36 -21.51 -1.20 3.03
N LEU A 37 -20.78 -1.79 3.99
CA LEU A 37 -21.35 -2.73 4.94
C LEU A 37 -22.47 -2.07 5.76
N PHE A 38 -22.21 -0.88 6.30
CA PHE A 38 -23.20 -0.14 7.08
C PHE A 38 -24.49 0.13 6.28
N GLN A 39 -24.36 0.59 5.04
CA GLN A 39 -25.50 0.79 4.13
C GLN A 39 -26.27 -0.50 3.86
N ALA A 40 -25.56 -1.64 3.70
CA ALA A 40 -26.19 -2.93 3.53
C ALA A 40 -26.96 -3.37 4.80
N MET A 41 -26.41 -3.11 5.99
CA MET A 41 -27.09 -3.36 7.27
C MET A 41 -28.32 -2.47 7.44
N VAL A 42 -28.27 -1.21 7.01
CA VAL A 42 -29.46 -0.32 6.99
C VAL A 42 -30.52 -0.88 6.03
N ALA A 43 -30.15 -1.16 4.78
CA ALA A 43 -31.10 -1.61 3.75
C ALA A 43 -31.79 -2.93 4.11
N ASN A 44 -31.06 -3.87 4.74
CA ASN A 44 -31.59 -5.19 5.06
C ASN A 44 -32.10 -5.31 6.50
N GLY A 45 -31.40 -4.72 7.48
CA GLY A 45 -31.77 -4.82 8.89
C GLY A 45 -32.91 -3.87 9.28
N VAL A 46 -32.85 -2.59 8.86
CA VAL A 46 -33.93 -1.63 9.11
C VAL A 46 -35.10 -1.89 8.18
N GLY A 47 -34.83 -2.06 6.89
CA GLY A 47 -35.86 -2.25 5.86
C GLY A 47 -36.68 -3.55 5.99
N ARG A 48 -36.24 -4.51 6.81
CA ARG A 48 -36.91 -5.81 7.02
C ARG A 48 -37.10 -6.15 8.50
N ALA A 49 -37.04 -5.16 9.39
CA ALA A 49 -37.27 -5.40 10.81
C ALA A 49 -38.68 -6.00 11.04
N PRO A 50 -38.82 -7.10 11.80
CA PRO A 50 -40.08 -7.82 11.94
C PRO A 50 -41.11 -7.10 12.82
N ASP A 51 -40.64 -6.26 13.74
CA ASP A 51 -41.48 -5.56 14.70
C ASP A 51 -40.83 -4.24 15.19
N PRO A 52 -41.61 -3.31 15.78
CA PRO A 52 -41.10 -2.01 16.23
C PRO A 52 -39.97 -2.06 17.25
N ARG A 53 -39.94 -3.05 18.16
CA ARG A 53 -38.88 -3.16 19.17
C ARG A 53 -37.58 -3.61 18.52
N SER A 54 -37.65 -4.58 17.61
CA SER A 54 -36.50 -5.00 16.81
C SER A 54 -35.95 -3.84 15.98
N LEU A 55 -36.82 -3.04 15.37
CA LEU A 55 -36.45 -1.83 14.63
C LEU A 55 -35.70 -0.83 15.51
N GLU A 56 -36.24 -0.49 16.69
CA GLU A 56 -35.61 0.43 17.63
C GLU A 56 -34.24 -0.06 18.08
N ALA A 57 -34.12 -1.36 18.41
CA ALA A 57 -32.85 -1.97 18.79
C ALA A 57 -31.82 -1.94 17.65
N THR A 58 -32.24 -2.20 16.40
CA THR A 58 -31.37 -2.09 15.22
C THR A 58 -30.91 -0.66 14.97
N LEU A 59 -31.80 0.33 15.10
CA LEU A 59 -31.43 1.76 14.97
C LEU A 59 -30.43 2.18 16.05
N ALA A 60 -30.65 1.77 17.30
CA ALA A 60 -29.71 2.04 18.39
C ALA A 60 -28.34 1.39 18.14
N ALA A 61 -28.31 0.15 17.66
CA ALA A 61 -27.08 -0.56 17.32
C ALA A 61 -26.32 0.08 16.14
N LEU A 62 -27.04 0.56 15.12
CA LEU A 62 -26.43 1.27 14.00
C LEU A 62 -25.83 2.62 14.44
N ARG A 63 -26.54 3.38 15.28
CA ARG A 63 -26.00 4.62 15.88
C ARG A 63 -24.78 4.36 16.74
N TRP A 64 -24.74 3.23 17.46
CA TRP A 64 -23.55 2.81 18.18
C TRP A 64 -22.39 2.46 17.24
N LEU A 65 -22.63 1.72 16.15
CA LEU A 65 -21.60 1.38 15.15
C LEU A 65 -20.94 2.63 14.52
N GLU A 66 -21.67 3.73 14.35
CA GLU A 66 -21.12 5.01 13.87
C GLU A 66 -20.04 5.62 14.76
N THR A 67 -20.06 5.28 16.05
CA THR A 67 -19.11 5.79 17.05
C THR A 67 -17.79 5.02 17.07
N LEU A 68 -17.77 3.81 16.50
CA LEU A 68 -16.60 2.94 16.54
C LEU A 68 -15.47 3.48 15.64
N PRO A 69 -14.20 3.26 15.99
CA PRO A 69 -13.09 3.56 15.11
C PRO A 69 -13.14 2.70 13.83
N ALA A 70 -12.31 3.05 12.86
CA ALA A 70 -12.19 2.28 11.63
C ALA A 70 -11.79 0.82 11.95
N PRO A 71 -12.51 -0.19 11.42
CA PRO A 71 -12.17 -1.58 11.66
C PRO A 71 -10.92 -1.98 10.88
N GLU A 72 -10.23 -3.01 11.34
CA GLU A 72 -9.35 -3.79 10.47
C GLU A 72 -10.21 -4.62 9.51
N ILE A 73 -9.73 -4.84 8.28
CA ILE A 73 -10.47 -5.60 7.27
C ILE A 73 -9.63 -6.79 6.82
N PHE A 74 -10.20 -7.99 6.82
CA PHE A 74 -9.61 -9.17 6.21
C PHE A 74 -10.43 -9.48 4.96
N ALA A 75 -9.81 -9.51 3.78
CA ALA A 75 -10.52 -9.71 2.52
C ALA A 75 -9.69 -10.57 1.58
N PRO A 76 -10.29 -11.42 0.73
CA PRO A 76 -9.52 -12.20 -0.23
C PRO A 76 -8.79 -11.29 -1.20
N SER A 77 -7.67 -11.78 -1.71
CA SER A 77 -6.98 -11.20 -2.86
C SER A 77 -7.92 -11.14 -4.07
N VAL A 78 -7.67 -10.15 -4.92
CA VAL A 78 -8.33 -10.03 -6.22
C VAL A 78 -7.49 -10.74 -7.27
N VAL A 79 -8.12 -11.53 -8.14
CA VAL A 79 -7.42 -12.17 -9.25
C VAL A 79 -6.89 -11.07 -10.16
N LEU A 80 -5.59 -11.09 -10.46
CA LEU A 80 -4.97 -10.15 -11.39
C LEU A 80 -4.86 -10.78 -12.79
N ASN A 81 -4.92 -9.96 -13.84
CA ASN A 81 -4.57 -10.36 -15.20
C ASN A 81 -3.03 -10.42 -15.37
N THR A 82 -2.56 -10.88 -16.53
CA THR A 82 -1.11 -10.99 -16.82
C THR A 82 -0.36 -9.64 -16.80
N LYS A 83 -1.08 -8.52 -16.93
CA LYS A 83 -0.52 -7.17 -16.80
C LYS A 83 -0.51 -6.66 -15.35
N GLY A 84 -1.08 -7.41 -14.41
CA GLY A 84 -1.15 -7.05 -12.99
C GLY A 84 -2.35 -6.18 -12.61
N ASP A 85 -3.30 -5.94 -13.53
CA ASP A 85 -4.56 -5.24 -13.21
C ASP A 85 -5.59 -6.25 -12.68
N PRO A 86 -6.56 -5.85 -11.84
CA PRO A 86 -7.67 -6.72 -11.47
C PRO A 86 -8.32 -7.35 -12.70
N ARG A 87 -8.38 -8.68 -12.71
CA ARG A 87 -9.05 -9.44 -13.75
C ARG A 87 -10.52 -9.07 -13.70
N VAL A 88 -10.98 -8.46 -14.77
CA VAL A 88 -12.37 -8.10 -14.93
C VAL A 88 -13.13 -9.35 -15.33
N GLY A 89 -14.01 -9.86 -14.46
CA GLY A 89 -14.98 -10.92 -14.78
C GLY A 89 -16.16 -10.40 -15.61
N GLY A 90 -16.01 -9.20 -16.14
CA GLY A 90 -17.04 -8.41 -16.78
C GLY A 90 -17.45 -8.92 -18.14
N TYR A 91 -18.72 -8.74 -18.45
CA TYR A 91 -19.28 -8.94 -19.77
C TYR A 91 -19.83 -7.62 -20.29
N ARG A 92 -19.87 -7.49 -21.62
CA ARG A 92 -20.61 -6.43 -22.28
C ARG A 92 -22.06 -6.87 -22.41
N SER A 93 -22.98 -6.09 -21.84
CA SER A 93 -24.40 -6.25 -22.10
C SER A 93 -24.89 -5.16 -23.04
N TYR A 94 -26.01 -5.43 -23.72
CA TYR A 94 -26.69 -4.47 -24.59
C TYR A 94 -28.02 -4.14 -23.93
N VAL A 95 -28.13 -2.94 -23.36
CA VAL A 95 -29.34 -2.49 -22.69
C VAL A 95 -30.14 -1.59 -23.62
N PRO A 96 -31.49 -1.73 -23.68
CA PRO A 96 -32.30 -0.83 -24.48
C PRO A 96 -32.10 0.61 -24.04
N ASP A 97 -32.01 1.51 -25.01
CA ASP A 97 -32.00 2.94 -24.75
C ASP A 97 -33.34 3.36 -24.14
N ASN A 98 -33.32 4.33 -23.23
CA ASN A 98 -34.55 4.88 -22.65
C ASN A 98 -35.24 5.85 -23.64
N ILE A 99 -35.64 5.32 -24.80
CA ILE A 99 -36.22 6.06 -25.93
C ILE A 99 -37.63 5.56 -26.29
N GLY A 100 -38.31 4.92 -25.34
CA GLY A 100 -39.65 4.38 -25.55
C GLY A 100 -40.65 5.44 -26.01
N ASP A 101 -40.43 6.70 -25.64
CA ASP A 101 -41.19 7.87 -26.09
C ASP A 101 -41.05 8.11 -27.60
N LYS A 102 -39.85 7.95 -28.18
CA LYS A 102 -39.61 8.09 -29.62
C LYS A 102 -40.22 6.95 -30.41
N VAL A 103 -40.09 5.72 -29.90
CA VAL A 103 -40.67 4.52 -30.52
C VAL A 103 -42.20 4.59 -30.49
N ALA A 104 -42.79 4.96 -29.34
CA ALA A 104 -44.23 5.16 -29.20
C ALA A 104 -44.76 6.25 -30.14
N ARG A 105 -44.04 7.38 -30.27
CA ARG A 105 -44.39 8.45 -31.22
C ARG A 105 -44.35 7.97 -32.67
N SER A 106 -43.44 7.05 -33.02
CA SER A 106 -43.39 6.45 -34.35
C SER A 106 -44.59 5.55 -34.62
N TRP A 107 -44.97 4.71 -33.65
CA TRP A 107 -46.17 3.87 -33.73
C TRP A 107 -47.46 4.68 -33.87
N SER A 108 -47.61 5.76 -33.10
CA SER A 108 -48.78 6.65 -33.21
C SER A 108 -48.91 7.32 -34.59
N ALA A 109 -47.83 7.39 -35.36
CA ALA A 109 -47.83 7.92 -36.72
C ALA A 109 -47.92 6.80 -37.79
N GLY A 110 -48.26 5.56 -37.40
CA GLY A 110 -48.44 4.42 -38.30
C GLY A 110 -47.14 3.86 -38.89
N ARG A 111 -45.97 4.17 -38.30
CA ARG A 111 -44.67 3.68 -38.76
C ARG A 111 -44.20 2.49 -37.92
N GLU A 112 -43.46 1.58 -38.54
CA GLU A 112 -42.71 0.55 -37.82
C GLU A 112 -41.47 1.14 -37.13
N ALA A 113 -41.27 0.74 -35.88
CA ALA A 113 -40.08 1.03 -35.09
C ALA A 113 -39.95 -0.02 -33.99
N SER A 114 -38.75 -0.48 -33.69
CA SER A 114 -38.50 -1.44 -32.60
C SER A 114 -37.60 -0.82 -31.53
N LEU A 115 -37.95 -1.03 -30.26
CA LEU A 115 -37.05 -0.77 -29.13
C LEU A 115 -35.76 -1.60 -29.22
N GLY A 116 -35.79 -2.74 -29.90
CA GLY A 116 -34.64 -3.62 -30.09
C GLY A 116 -33.52 -3.01 -30.93
N ASP A 117 -33.84 -2.03 -31.78
CA ASP A 117 -32.90 -1.39 -32.70
C ASP A 117 -32.02 -0.35 -32.00
N TYR A 118 -32.37 0.02 -30.76
CA TYR A 118 -31.70 1.05 -29.97
C TYR A 118 -31.18 0.45 -28.69
N ARG A 119 -29.93 -0.02 -28.74
CA ARG A 119 -29.24 -0.62 -27.60
C ARG A 119 -27.90 0.06 -27.38
N THR A 120 -27.66 0.45 -26.14
CA THR A 120 -26.36 0.94 -25.71
C THR A 120 -25.53 -0.20 -25.13
N GLU A 121 -24.26 -0.24 -25.51
CA GLU A 121 -23.27 -1.12 -24.91
C GLU A 121 -23.00 -0.71 -23.46
N LYS A 122 -23.09 -1.66 -22.54
CA LYS A 122 -22.78 -1.45 -21.14
C LYS A 122 -21.75 -2.46 -20.68
N ASP A 123 -20.55 -1.97 -20.43
CA ASP A 123 -19.47 -2.77 -19.86
C ASP A 123 -19.66 -2.88 -18.35
N VAL A 124 -20.02 -4.09 -17.90
CA VAL A 124 -19.97 -4.44 -16.48
C VAL A 124 -18.52 -4.78 -16.17
N ARG A 125 -17.92 -4.12 -15.18
CA ARG A 125 -16.55 -4.40 -14.73
C ARG A 125 -16.58 -4.89 -13.28
N SER A 126 -16.51 -6.20 -13.10
CA SER A 126 -16.49 -6.86 -11.78
C SER A 126 -15.08 -7.30 -11.42
N VAL A 127 -14.75 -7.23 -10.14
CA VAL A 127 -13.52 -7.77 -9.57
C VAL A 127 -13.73 -9.24 -9.27
N VAL A 128 -12.83 -10.11 -9.75
CA VAL A 128 -12.87 -11.54 -9.44
C VAL A 128 -12.11 -11.81 -8.14
N LEU A 129 -12.72 -12.56 -7.23
CA LEU A 129 -12.19 -12.84 -5.88
C LEU A 129 -11.51 -14.21 -5.81
N GLU A 130 -10.38 -14.31 -5.11
CA GLU A 130 -9.68 -15.58 -4.83
C GLU A 130 -10.27 -16.35 -3.64
N GLY A 131 -11.18 -15.72 -2.90
CA GLY A 131 -11.90 -16.31 -1.78
C GLY A 131 -13.27 -15.66 -1.59
N GLU A 132 -13.97 -16.06 -0.54
CA GLU A 132 -15.38 -15.67 -0.32
C GLU A 132 -15.56 -14.78 0.92
N LEU A 133 -14.58 -14.73 1.82
CA LEU A 133 -14.76 -14.21 3.17
C LEU A 133 -14.20 -12.80 3.33
N VAL A 134 -15.05 -11.82 3.62
CA VAL A 134 -14.64 -10.50 4.10
C VAL A 134 -15.00 -10.38 5.57
N VAL A 135 -14.06 -9.94 6.39
CA VAL A 135 -14.22 -9.78 7.83
C VAL A 135 -13.85 -8.37 8.24
N TYR A 136 -14.69 -7.73 9.06
CA TYR A 136 -14.43 -6.42 9.66
C TYR A 136 -14.27 -6.64 11.17
N ARG A 137 -13.12 -6.26 11.70
CA ARG A 137 -12.78 -6.43 13.11
C ARG A 137 -12.70 -5.07 13.80
N TYR A 138 -13.56 -4.87 14.79
CA TYR A 138 -13.54 -3.72 15.69
C TYR A 138 -12.96 -4.15 17.05
N ALA A 139 -12.15 -3.30 17.67
CA ALA A 139 -11.67 -3.52 19.03
C ALA A 139 -12.86 -3.60 20.02
N ALA A 140 -12.85 -4.54 20.96
CA ALA A 140 -13.95 -4.72 21.92
C ALA A 140 -13.84 -3.88 23.19
N ASP A 141 -12.97 -2.88 23.23
CA ASP A 141 -12.98 -1.85 24.26
C ASP A 141 -14.11 -0.83 24.06
N ALA A 142 -14.90 -0.98 23.00
CA ALA A 142 -16.09 -0.20 22.74
C ALA A 142 -17.16 -0.40 23.83
N ALA A 143 -17.36 0.61 24.66
CA ALA A 143 -18.48 0.68 25.59
C ALA A 143 -19.81 0.42 24.85
N GLY A 144 -20.66 -0.44 25.41
CA GLY A 144 -21.97 -0.78 24.84
C GLY A 144 -22.00 -2.02 23.93
N LEU A 145 -20.87 -2.68 23.66
CA LEU A 145 -20.82 -3.87 22.80
C LEU A 145 -21.85 -4.94 23.20
N GLU A 146 -21.90 -5.34 24.47
CA GLU A 146 -22.81 -6.38 24.96
C GLU A 146 -24.28 -6.00 24.78
N SER A 147 -24.61 -4.71 24.94
CA SER A 147 -25.98 -4.20 24.79
C SER A 147 -26.45 -4.18 23.33
N HIS A 148 -25.54 -4.05 22.38
CA HIS A 148 -25.87 -3.93 20.95
C HIS A 148 -25.63 -5.21 20.14
N LEU A 149 -24.87 -6.19 20.67
CA LEU A 149 -24.45 -7.38 19.94
C LEU A 149 -25.63 -8.14 19.31
N ALA A 150 -26.71 -8.37 20.04
CA ALA A 150 -27.86 -9.12 19.53
C ALA A 150 -28.51 -8.43 18.30
N ALA A 151 -28.64 -7.10 18.35
CA ALA A 151 -29.21 -6.31 17.25
C ALA A 151 -28.25 -6.22 16.06
N VAL A 152 -26.93 -6.12 16.30
CA VAL A 152 -25.90 -6.17 15.26
C VAL A 152 -25.89 -7.53 14.56
N SER A 153 -25.92 -8.63 15.33
CA SER A 153 -26.00 -9.99 14.78
C SER A 153 -27.27 -10.20 13.96
N SER A 154 -28.42 -9.70 14.42
CA SER A 154 -29.68 -9.75 13.66
C SER A 154 -29.60 -8.99 12.34
N ALA A 155 -29.04 -7.77 12.35
CA ALA A 155 -28.85 -6.97 11.14
C ALA A 155 -27.86 -7.62 10.15
N MET A 156 -26.75 -8.16 10.64
CA MET A 156 -25.77 -8.90 9.82
C MET A 156 -26.37 -10.16 9.20
N ARG A 157 -27.15 -10.94 9.95
CA ARG A 157 -27.79 -12.16 9.45
C ARG A 157 -28.92 -11.90 8.46
N SER A 158 -29.39 -10.65 8.40
CA SER A 158 -30.40 -10.20 7.45
C SER A 158 -29.80 -9.77 6.11
N LEU A 159 -28.47 -9.66 6.00
CA LEU A 159 -27.79 -9.29 4.76
C LEU A 159 -28.10 -10.29 3.65
N THR A 160 -28.49 -9.75 2.49
CA THR A 160 -28.67 -10.53 1.25
C THR A 160 -27.67 -10.13 0.17
N HIS A 161 -27.21 -8.86 0.20
CA HIS A 161 -26.30 -8.31 -0.79
C HIS A 161 -25.40 -7.26 -0.15
N LEU A 162 -24.17 -7.09 -0.67
CA LEU A 162 -23.25 -6.05 -0.24
C LEU A 162 -22.99 -5.05 -1.38
N GLY A 163 -23.69 -3.91 -1.34
CA GLY A 163 -23.61 -2.90 -2.39
C GLY A 163 -24.71 -3.10 -3.42
N TRP A 164 -24.37 -3.56 -4.63
CA TRP A 164 -25.38 -3.76 -5.67
C TRP A 164 -26.16 -5.03 -5.37
N GLY A 165 -27.46 -5.07 -5.73
CA GLY A 165 -28.32 -6.25 -5.52
C GLY A 165 -27.91 -7.51 -6.31
N ILE A 166 -26.76 -7.49 -6.99
CA ILE A 166 -26.15 -8.63 -7.67
C ILE A 166 -24.97 -9.22 -6.88
N ASP A 167 -24.42 -8.48 -5.92
CA ASP A 167 -23.33 -8.93 -5.05
C ASP A 167 -23.92 -9.71 -3.87
N MET A 168 -24.38 -10.95 -4.12
CA MET A 168 -25.07 -11.76 -3.11
C MET A 168 -24.13 -12.20 -1.98
N VAL A 169 -24.57 -11.98 -0.73
CA VAL A 169 -23.78 -12.31 0.46
C VAL A 169 -24.66 -12.89 1.57
N VAL A 170 -24.02 -13.58 2.52
CA VAL A 170 -24.58 -13.88 3.84
C VAL A 170 -23.68 -13.26 4.91
N GLY A 171 -24.28 -12.76 5.99
CA GLY A 171 -23.57 -12.08 7.07
C GLY A 171 -23.73 -12.76 8.43
N ASP A 172 -22.75 -12.57 9.30
CA ASP A 172 -22.83 -12.95 10.71
C ASP A 172 -22.03 -11.96 11.59
N ALA A 173 -22.33 -11.92 12.88
CA ALA A 173 -21.56 -11.14 13.85
C ALA A 173 -21.32 -11.93 15.13
N GLN A 174 -20.08 -11.89 15.62
CA GLN A 174 -19.64 -12.61 16.80
C GLN A 174 -18.58 -11.82 17.58
N VAL A 175 -18.39 -12.16 18.85
CA VAL A 175 -17.27 -11.66 19.66
C VAL A 175 -16.19 -12.73 19.71
N CYS A 176 -14.99 -12.40 19.25
CA CYS A 176 -13.86 -13.32 19.20
C CYS A 176 -12.69 -12.81 20.04
N THR A 177 -11.94 -13.76 20.61
CA THR A 177 -10.65 -13.51 21.28
C THR A 177 -9.44 -13.90 20.44
N THR A 178 -9.67 -14.55 19.30
CA THR A 178 -8.65 -15.04 18.38
C THR A 178 -8.80 -14.40 17.00
N SER A 179 -7.67 -14.21 16.31
CA SER A 179 -7.68 -13.69 14.94
C SER A 179 -8.30 -14.71 13.98
N PRO A 180 -9.11 -14.29 12.99
CA PRO A 180 -9.53 -15.17 11.91
C PRO A 180 -8.30 -15.50 11.07
N ALA A 181 -7.64 -16.61 11.41
CA ALA A 181 -6.41 -17.07 10.80
C ALA A 181 -6.74 -17.96 9.59
N ASP A 182 -7.16 -17.35 8.48
CA ASP A 182 -7.09 -18.02 7.18
C ASP A 182 -5.89 -17.47 6.41
N SER A 183 -5.05 -18.36 5.85
CA SER A 183 -3.83 -17.99 5.11
C SER A 183 -4.11 -17.29 3.77
N ASN A 184 -5.37 -17.26 3.33
CA ASN A 184 -5.79 -16.77 2.01
C ASN A 184 -6.52 -15.41 2.05
N VAL A 185 -6.50 -14.69 3.18
CA VAL A 185 -7.06 -13.33 3.28
C VAL A 185 -5.95 -12.30 3.41
N GLU A 186 -6.05 -11.22 2.62
CA GLU A 186 -5.26 -10.02 2.81
C GLU A 186 -5.77 -9.26 4.04
N HIS A 187 -4.85 -8.88 4.91
CA HIS A 187 -5.14 -8.10 6.11
C HIS A 187 -4.93 -6.62 5.80
N TRP A 188 -5.94 -5.80 6.01
CA TRP A 188 -5.95 -4.36 5.75
C TRP A 188 -6.11 -3.60 7.06
N LEU A 189 -5.16 -2.73 7.36
CA LEU A 189 -5.08 -1.95 8.57
C LEU A 189 -5.45 -0.48 8.28
N PRO A 190 -6.22 0.18 9.17
CA PRO A 190 -6.38 1.63 9.12
C PRO A 190 -5.00 2.32 9.20
N ALA A 191 -4.72 3.21 8.27
CA ALA A 191 -3.46 3.93 8.15
C ALA A 191 -3.69 5.46 8.02
N ARG A 192 -2.67 6.26 8.35
CA ARG A 192 -2.72 7.73 8.10
C ARG A 192 -2.65 8.06 6.61
N SER A 193 -1.94 7.21 5.86
CA SER A 193 -1.78 7.22 4.41
C SER A 193 -1.70 5.76 3.96
N GLY A 194 -2.25 5.41 2.80
CA GLY A 194 -2.31 4.01 2.38
C GLY A 194 -2.80 3.83 0.95
N GLU A 195 -2.72 2.60 0.45
CA GLU A 195 -3.03 2.20 -0.92
C GLU A 195 -4.46 2.58 -1.34
N THR A 196 -5.41 2.45 -0.42
CA THR A 196 -6.84 2.61 -0.72
C THR A 196 -7.50 3.51 0.32
N ALA A 197 -8.21 4.55 -0.13
CA ALA A 197 -9.12 5.32 0.72
C ALA A 197 -10.51 4.66 0.70
N LEU A 198 -11.00 4.23 1.87
CA LEU A 198 -12.32 3.63 2.04
C LEU A 198 -13.20 4.52 2.91
N ARG A 199 -14.49 4.57 2.56
CA ARG A 199 -15.48 5.34 3.32
C ARG A 199 -15.93 4.56 4.56
N ARG A 200 -16.08 5.25 5.68
CA ARG A 200 -16.62 4.69 6.92
C ARG A 200 -17.80 5.50 7.44
N PRO A 201 -18.76 4.86 8.16
CA PRO A 201 -19.78 5.60 8.86
C PRO A 201 -19.15 6.47 9.97
N VAL A 202 -19.83 7.56 10.28
CA VAL A 202 -19.54 8.49 11.38
C VAL A 202 -20.86 8.87 12.04
N ALA A 203 -20.81 9.51 13.21
CA ALA A 203 -22.00 9.97 13.89
C ALA A 203 -22.91 10.79 12.94
N GLY A 204 -24.16 10.36 12.78
CA GLY A 204 -25.16 10.98 11.91
C GLY A 204 -25.22 10.45 10.48
N THR A 205 -24.43 9.42 10.12
CA THR A 205 -24.51 8.75 8.82
C THR A 205 -25.90 8.14 8.58
N LEU A 206 -26.51 7.51 9.59
CA LEU A 206 -27.84 6.89 9.55
C LEU A 206 -28.91 7.95 9.31
N ASP A 207 -28.91 9.03 10.09
CA ASP A 207 -29.87 10.12 9.90
C ASP A 207 -29.72 10.74 8.49
N ALA A 208 -28.50 10.81 7.95
CA ALA A 208 -28.26 11.27 6.58
C ALA A 208 -28.78 10.28 5.53
N LEU A 209 -28.69 8.97 5.77
CA LEU A 209 -29.29 7.94 4.92
C LEU A 209 -30.82 8.00 4.96
N GLU A 210 -31.43 8.17 6.14
CA GLU A 210 -32.87 8.34 6.30
C GLU A 210 -33.39 9.58 5.58
N ARG A 211 -32.72 10.74 5.75
CA ARG A 211 -33.05 11.97 5.01
C ARG A 211 -32.98 11.74 3.50
N ARG A 212 -31.89 11.14 3.02
CA ARG A 212 -31.71 10.84 1.60
C ARG A 212 -32.79 9.91 1.06
N HIS A 213 -33.22 8.92 1.83
CA HIS A 213 -34.33 8.05 1.46
C HIS A 213 -35.66 8.83 1.38
N GLY A 214 -35.94 9.69 2.36
CA GLY A 214 -37.11 10.58 2.34
C GLY A 214 -37.12 11.54 1.13
N ASP A 215 -35.96 12.10 0.78
CA ASP A 215 -35.81 12.95 -0.42
C ASP A 215 -36.01 12.16 -1.71
N PHE A 216 -35.51 10.92 -1.76
CA PHE A 216 -35.77 10.02 -2.88
C PHE A 216 -37.25 9.72 -3.07
N LEU A 217 -37.99 9.48 -1.98
CA LEU A 217 -39.44 9.27 -2.06
C LEU A 217 -40.19 10.53 -2.52
N ARG A 218 -39.67 11.72 -2.18
CA ARG A 218 -40.28 13.02 -2.51
C ARG A 218 -39.79 13.65 -3.82
N ARG A 219 -38.85 13.02 -4.54
CA ARG A 219 -38.24 13.57 -5.78
C ARG A 219 -39.23 13.89 -6.91
N PHE A 220 -40.46 13.36 -6.83
CA PHE A 220 -41.58 13.61 -7.75
C PHE A 220 -42.83 14.12 -7.02
N ALA A 221 -42.68 14.73 -5.83
CA ALA A 221 -43.82 15.18 -5.03
C ALA A 221 -44.69 16.23 -5.76
N THR A 222 -44.07 17.00 -6.66
CA THR A 222 -44.74 17.93 -7.59
C THR A 222 -44.76 17.34 -8.98
N ARG A 223 -45.94 17.28 -9.61
CA ARG A 223 -46.23 16.58 -10.88
C ARG A 223 -45.29 16.93 -12.04
N ASP A 224 -44.70 18.13 -12.01
CA ASP A 224 -43.87 18.68 -13.09
C ASP A 224 -42.45 19.07 -12.65
N THR A 225 -42.01 18.69 -11.45
CA THR A 225 -40.65 19.05 -10.98
C THR A 225 -39.94 17.85 -10.40
N PHE A 226 -38.88 17.44 -11.11
CA PHE A 226 -37.90 16.48 -10.61
C PHE A 226 -36.92 17.21 -9.69
N VAL A 227 -36.85 16.78 -8.43
CA VAL A 227 -35.85 17.28 -7.47
C VAL A 227 -34.72 16.25 -7.37
N PRO A 228 -33.51 16.55 -7.88
CA PRO A 228 -32.39 15.62 -7.78
C PRO A 228 -32.04 15.31 -6.33
N VAL A 229 -31.83 14.03 -6.02
CA VAL A 229 -31.41 13.59 -4.70
C VAL A 229 -29.89 13.73 -4.61
N GLY A 230 -29.42 14.51 -3.63
CA GLY A 230 -27.99 14.68 -3.39
C GLY A 230 -27.25 13.39 -3.04
N PRO A 231 -25.92 13.34 -3.22
CA PRO A 231 -25.11 12.25 -2.70
C PRO A 231 -25.14 12.25 -1.16
N LEU A 232 -24.85 11.09 -0.56
CA LEU A 232 -24.60 11.03 0.89
C LEU A 232 -23.36 11.87 1.19
N GLY A 233 -23.43 12.80 2.14
CA GLY A 233 -22.30 13.65 2.53
C GLY A 233 -21.76 13.43 3.95
N VAL A 234 -22.44 12.60 4.76
CA VAL A 234 -22.06 12.36 6.16
C VAL A 234 -21.36 11.00 6.26
N TYR A 235 -20.04 11.02 6.01
CA TYR A 235 -19.11 9.90 6.16
C TYR A 235 -17.69 10.46 6.34
N ALA A 236 -16.75 9.61 6.76
CA ALA A 236 -15.32 9.94 6.72
C ALA A 236 -14.58 9.03 5.75
N GLU A 237 -13.48 9.52 5.18
CA GLU A 237 -12.54 8.70 4.44
C GLU A 237 -11.43 8.21 5.39
N GLN A 238 -11.13 6.93 5.28
CA GLN A 238 -10.07 6.27 6.02
C GLN A 238 -9.13 5.62 5.02
N HIS A 239 -7.85 5.97 5.08
CA HIS A 239 -6.83 5.24 4.33
C HIS A 239 -6.61 3.87 4.96
N TYR A 240 -6.48 2.86 4.10
CA TYR A 240 -6.13 1.51 4.45
C TYR A 240 -4.86 1.10 3.71
N ALA A 241 -4.04 0.33 4.40
CA ALA A 241 -2.87 -0.32 3.85
C ALA A 241 -2.90 -1.80 4.21
N ARG A 242 -2.45 -2.67 3.32
CA ARG A 242 -2.26 -4.08 3.68
C ARG A 242 -1.25 -4.19 4.83
N SER A 243 -1.37 -5.19 5.71
CA SER A 243 -0.37 -5.51 6.75
C SER A 243 1.03 -5.72 6.15
N THR A 244 1.05 -6.24 4.93
CA THR A 244 2.25 -6.46 4.12
C THR A 244 2.65 -5.26 3.26
N TYR A 245 1.89 -4.16 3.29
CA TYR A 245 2.22 -2.96 2.52
C TYR A 245 3.45 -2.29 3.14
N VAL A 246 4.53 -2.28 2.38
CA VAL A 246 5.69 -1.44 2.67
C VAL A 246 5.40 -0.10 2.03
N ALA A 247 5.04 0.89 2.85
CA ALA A 247 4.68 2.20 2.35
C ALA A 247 5.80 2.80 1.51
N GLU A 248 5.40 3.37 0.37
CA GLU A 248 6.34 3.95 -0.58
C GLU A 248 7.11 5.06 0.11
N ARG A 249 8.43 4.93 0.05
CA ARG A 249 9.31 5.97 0.55
C ARG A 249 9.52 6.98 -0.55
N PRO A 250 9.44 8.28 -0.25
CA PRO A 250 9.82 9.29 -1.21
C PRO A 250 11.28 9.10 -1.60
N VAL A 251 11.56 9.29 -2.88
CA VAL A 251 12.87 9.04 -3.49
C VAL A 251 13.27 10.21 -4.38
N ALA A 252 14.54 10.56 -4.31
CA ALA A 252 15.21 11.36 -5.33
C ALA A 252 16.50 10.67 -5.77
N ALA A 253 16.76 10.64 -7.08
CA ALA A 253 17.91 9.95 -7.65
C ALA A 253 18.67 10.85 -8.62
N PHE A 254 19.98 10.64 -8.68
CA PHE A 254 20.91 11.46 -9.45
C PHE A 254 21.93 10.59 -10.18
N ARG A 255 22.39 11.07 -11.33
CA ARG A 255 23.60 10.57 -11.97
C ARG A 255 24.81 11.30 -11.40
N LEU A 256 25.93 10.59 -11.28
CA LEU A 256 27.23 11.18 -10.95
C LEU A 256 27.99 11.47 -12.24
N VAL A 257 28.45 12.70 -12.41
CA VAL A 257 29.31 13.13 -13.51
C VAL A 257 30.57 13.81 -13.00
N GLU A 258 31.60 13.85 -13.83
CA GLU A 258 32.85 14.54 -13.54
C GLU A 258 32.59 16.07 -13.50
N PRO A 259 33.03 16.80 -12.46
CA PRO A 259 32.62 18.20 -12.26
C PRO A 259 33.06 19.22 -13.31
N LEU A 260 34.17 18.99 -14.01
CA LEU A 260 34.76 19.91 -14.96
C LEU A 260 34.33 19.60 -16.40
N SER A 261 34.34 18.33 -16.80
CA SER A 261 34.03 17.90 -18.15
C SER A 261 32.56 17.48 -18.33
N GLY A 262 31.86 17.16 -17.24
CA GLY A 262 30.52 16.57 -17.31
C GLY A 262 30.53 15.12 -17.80
N ASP A 263 31.71 14.51 -17.95
CA ASP A 263 31.85 13.14 -18.42
C ASP A 263 31.27 12.15 -17.42
N ARG A 264 30.99 10.95 -17.91
CA ARG A 264 30.52 9.85 -17.07
C ARG A 264 31.56 9.53 -15.99
N LEU A 265 31.12 9.56 -14.75
CA LEU A 265 31.92 9.22 -13.58
C LEU A 265 31.36 7.98 -12.88
N SER A 266 32.24 7.13 -12.37
CA SER A 266 31.84 6.02 -11.51
C SER A 266 32.85 5.70 -10.43
N PHE A 267 32.38 5.07 -9.35
CA PHE A 267 33.17 4.71 -8.19
C PHE A 267 33.04 3.22 -7.85
N ASP A 268 34.16 2.60 -7.48
CA ASP A 268 34.19 1.20 -7.03
C ASP A 268 33.35 1.00 -5.75
N PRO A 269 32.31 0.15 -5.76
CA PRO A 269 31.46 -0.07 -4.60
C PRO A 269 32.19 -0.69 -3.40
N GLU A 270 33.26 -1.45 -3.60
CA GLU A 270 34.04 -2.07 -2.50
C GLU A 270 34.61 -0.98 -1.57
N ARG A 271 35.21 0.04 -2.17
CA ARG A 271 35.97 1.07 -1.45
C ARG A 271 35.18 2.34 -1.20
N ARG A 272 34.27 2.70 -2.11
CA ARG A 272 33.65 4.04 -2.15
C ARG A 272 32.18 4.09 -1.80
N ALA A 273 31.49 2.96 -1.57
CA ALA A 273 30.05 3.00 -1.27
C ALA A 273 29.72 3.85 -0.02
N ARG A 274 30.49 3.68 1.07
CA ARG A 274 30.35 4.52 2.27
C ARG A 274 30.73 5.98 2.01
N ASP A 275 31.74 6.22 1.18
CA ASP A 275 32.30 7.55 0.92
C ASP A 275 31.29 8.38 0.10
N VAL A 276 30.76 7.81 -0.99
CA VAL A 276 29.72 8.42 -1.84
C VAL A 276 28.47 8.76 -1.02
N SER A 277 28.04 7.85 -0.13
CA SER A 277 26.94 8.09 0.80
C SER A 277 27.24 9.24 1.77
N ALA A 278 28.46 9.30 2.31
CA ALA A 278 28.89 10.35 3.22
C ALA A 278 28.97 11.72 2.52
N TRP A 279 29.49 11.79 1.29
CA TRP A 279 29.53 13.03 0.50
C TRP A 279 28.14 13.54 0.17
N LEU A 280 27.23 12.65 -0.25
CA LEU A 280 25.84 13.04 -0.51
C LEU A 280 25.15 13.54 0.77
N ARG A 281 25.33 12.86 1.90
CA ARG A 281 24.81 13.33 3.20
C ARG A 281 25.38 14.69 3.58
N HIS A 282 26.68 14.88 3.42
CA HIS A 282 27.34 16.14 3.73
C HIS A 282 26.76 17.27 2.88
N ARG A 283 26.61 17.04 1.57
CA ARG A 283 26.02 18.01 0.66
C ARG A 283 24.56 18.32 0.98
N ALA A 284 23.76 17.31 1.32
CA ALA A 284 22.39 17.48 1.79
C ALA A 284 22.31 18.35 3.06
N GLY A 285 23.29 18.19 3.97
CA GLY A 285 23.43 19.05 5.14
C GLY A 285 23.75 20.51 4.81
N GLN A 286 24.67 20.76 3.87
CA GLN A 286 25.03 22.11 3.44
C GLN A 286 23.86 22.85 2.79
N VAL A 287 23.14 22.20 1.86
CA VAL A 287 22.00 22.84 1.19
C VAL A 287 20.82 23.07 2.15
N ALA A 288 20.74 22.29 3.23
CA ALA A 288 19.71 22.42 4.26
C ALA A 288 19.91 23.60 5.23
N GLU A 289 20.89 24.48 5.01
CA GLU A 289 20.97 25.75 5.74
C GLU A 289 19.72 26.63 5.52
N GLY A 290 19.03 26.49 4.37
CA GLY A 290 17.76 27.15 4.05
C GLY A 290 16.49 26.32 4.29
N TRP A 291 16.56 25.32 5.17
CA TRP A 291 15.52 24.30 5.35
C TRP A 291 14.18 24.82 5.91
N PRO A 292 13.04 24.62 5.22
CA PRO A 292 11.74 25.14 5.65
C PRO A 292 10.96 24.22 6.61
N TYR A 293 11.42 22.98 6.85
CA TYR A 293 10.64 21.95 7.57
C TYR A 293 11.10 21.68 9.01
N GLY A 294 11.76 22.64 9.66
CA GLY A 294 12.15 22.55 11.08
C GLY A 294 13.56 21.98 11.34
N ASP A 295 13.71 21.05 12.29
CA ASP A 295 15.03 20.54 12.69
C ASP A 295 15.60 19.53 11.67
N THR A 296 16.82 19.80 11.21
CA THR A 296 17.56 18.96 10.26
C THR A 296 18.35 17.85 10.95
N ARG A 297 18.65 17.95 12.25
CA ARG A 297 19.53 17.02 12.98
C ARG A 297 19.01 15.59 12.99
N GLY A 298 17.72 15.42 13.27
CA GLY A 298 17.06 14.11 13.27
C GLY A 298 16.97 13.51 11.86
N LEU A 299 16.39 14.26 10.92
CA LEU A 299 16.03 13.75 9.60
C LEU A 299 17.24 13.59 8.66
N ILE A 300 18.11 14.60 8.55
CA ILE A 300 19.22 14.63 7.59
C ILE A 300 20.45 13.91 8.15
N TYR A 301 20.81 14.20 9.40
CA TYR A 301 22.02 13.66 10.03
C TYR A 301 21.78 12.38 10.85
N GLY A 302 20.54 12.13 11.27
CA GLY A 302 20.21 10.96 12.09
C GLY A 302 20.61 11.09 13.56
N HIS A 303 20.74 12.33 14.07
CA HIS A 303 20.96 12.62 15.49
C HIS A 303 19.62 12.73 16.21
N GLY A 304 19.24 11.68 16.94
CA GLY A 304 18.02 11.61 17.75
C GLY A 304 17.99 10.35 18.61
N ASP A 305 17.14 10.33 19.64
CA ASP A 305 17.06 9.24 20.64
C ASP A 305 16.78 7.87 20.01
N ALA A 306 17.36 6.83 20.62
CA ALA A 306 17.47 5.47 20.07
C ALA A 306 16.14 4.79 19.68
N GLN A 307 15.00 5.34 20.10
CA GLN A 307 13.66 4.86 19.73
C GLN A 307 13.26 5.20 18.26
N GLY A 308 13.93 6.16 17.60
CA GLY A 308 13.56 6.71 16.28
C GLY A 308 14.43 6.28 15.09
N SER A 309 14.91 5.03 15.04
CA SER A 309 15.86 4.56 14.02
C SER A 309 15.34 4.65 12.56
N ALA A 310 14.02 4.78 12.36
CA ALA A 310 13.38 4.79 11.04
C ALA A 310 13.04 6.19 10.48
N ASP A 311 13.10 7.26 11.28
CA ASP A 311 12.70 8.62 10.85
C ASP A 311 13.90 9.47 10.37
N ARG A 312 14.66 8.94 9.40
CA ARG A 312 15.82 9.64 8.81
C ARG A 312 15.99 9.31 7.32
N ILE A 313 16.68 10.19 6.61
CA ILE A 313 17.04 10.01 5.21
C ILE A 313 18.15 8.98 5.07
N SER A 314 17.99 8.10 4.09
CA SER A 314 19.01 7.14 3.67
C SER A 314 19.71 7.66 2.42
N TYR A 315 21.04 7.64 2.43
CA TYR A 315 21.86 8.04 1.29
C TYR A 315 22.46 6.77 0.67
N ILE A 316 21.94 6.37 -0.47
CA ILE A 316 22.13 5.05 -1.06
C ILE A 316 22.95 5.19 -2.35
N PRO A 317 24.19 4.68 -2.40
CA PRO A 317 24.89 4.49 -3.65
C PRO A 317 24.20 3.40 -4.46
N VAL A 318 24.12 3.61 -5.76
CA VAL A 318 23.42 2.72 -6.70
C VAL A 318 24.44 2.13 -7.69
N PRO A 319 25.05 0.98 -7.36
CA PRO A 319 25.89 0.22 -8.29
C PRO A 319 25.14 -0.11 -9.59
N THR A 320 25.84 -0.04 -10.72
CA THR A 320 25.24 -0.39 -12.01
C THR A 320 25.14 -1.91 -12.15
N VAL A 321 23.94 -2.46 -12.31
CA VAL A 321 23.75 -3.91 -12.51
C VAL A 321 23.60 -4.20 -13.99
N LEU A 322 24.69 -4.59 -14.65
CA LEU A 322 24.77 -4.79 -16.10
C LEU A 322 24.05 -6.07 -16.54
N PRO A 323 23.33 -6.04 -17.68
CA PRO A 323 22.73 -7.23 -18.26
C PRO A 323 23.81 -8.25 -18.66
N PRO A 324 23.44 -9.53 -18.74
CA PRO A 324 24.32 -10.57 -19.27
C PRO A 324 24.85 -10.20 -20.66
N ARG A 325 26.14 -10.45 -20.90
CA ARG A 325 26.75 -10.29 -22.25
C ARG A 325 26.31 -11.36 -23.24
N THR A 326 25.80 -12.49 -22.75
CA THR A 326 25.34 -13.63 -23.55
C THR A 326 23.96 -14.08 -23.09
N LYS A 327 23.19 -14.66 -24.02
CA LYS A 327 21.87 -15.25 -23.72
C LYS A 327 22.06 -16.39 -22.70
N GLY A 328 21.40 -16.31 -21.55
CA GLY A 328 21.57 -17.26 -20.43
C GLY A 328 22.72 -16.94 -19.46
N GLY A 329 23.46 -15.85 -19.68
CA GLY A 329 24.45 -15.36 -18.71
C GLY A 329 23.81 -14.73 -17.47
N LYS A 330 24.62 -14.40 -16.47
CA LYS A 330 24.18 -13.75 -15.22
C LYS A 330 24.38 -12.24 -15.30
N TRP A 331 23.50 -11.51 -14.62
CA TRP A 331 23.66 -10.07 -14.36
C TRP A 331 24.95 -9.82 -13.59
N HIS A 332 25.60 -8.69 -13.82
CA HIS A 332 26.90 -8.36 -13.23
C HIS A 332 26.84 -7.01 -12.52
N VAL A 333 27.28 -6.95 -11.25
CA VAL A 333 27.37 -5.70 -10.50
C VAL A 333 28.67 -4.98 -10.89
N GLY A 334 28.55 -3.75 -11.39
CA GLY A 334 29.66 -2.85 -11.67
C GLY A 334 29.65 -1.62 -10.77
N ASP A 335 30.31 -0.56 -11.24
CA ASP A 335 30.57 0.63 -10.44
C ASP A 335 29.32 1.47 -10.13
N ILE A 336 29.45 2.28 -9.06
CA ILE A 336 28.47 3.28 -8.65
C ILE A 336 28.56 4.48 -9.59
N ALA A 337 27.54 4.67 -10.42
CA ALA A 337 27.41 5.86 -11.29
C ALA A 337 26.17 6.70 -10.94
N ARG A 338 25.43 6.29 -9.91
CA ARG A 338 24.16 6.87 -9.48
C ARG A 338 24.07 6.87 -7.97
N VAL A 339 23.31 7.80 -7.45
CA VAL A 339 22.93 7.84 -6.04
C VAL A 339 21.44 8.06 -5.91
N LEU A 340 20.91 7.59 -4.79
CA LEU A 340 19.53 7.72 -4.41
C LEU A 340 19.47 8.22 -2.96
N LEU A 341 18.62 9.21 -2.69
CA LEU A 341 18.22 9.54 -1.33
C LEU A 341 16.76 9.15 -1.14
N THR A 342 16.45 8.59 0.02
CA THR A 342 15.10 8.18 0.35
C THR A 342 14.74 8.54 1.78
N GLY A 343 13.58 9.16 1.94
CA GLY A 343 13.07 9.62 3.23
C GLY A 343 12.15 8.60 3.90
N PRO A 344 11.78 8.84 5.16
CA PRO A 344 10.67 8.16 5.81
C PRO A 344 9.35 8.36 5.04
N VAL A 345 8.40 7.46 5.26
CA VAL A 345 7.06 7.53 4.68
C VAL A 345 6.38 8.84 5.09
N GLY A 346 5.77 9.55 4.13
CA GLY A 346 5.07 10.83 4.36
C GLY A 346 5.99 12.05 4.44
N ARG A 347 7.25 11.93 4.04
CA ARG A 347 8.25 13.03 3.98
C ARG A 347 8.54 13.46 2.54
N ASP A 348 7.52 13.41 1.69
CA ASP A 348 7.63 13.66 0.26
C ASP A 348 8.09 15.09 -0.04
N ALA A 349 7.54 16.07 0.66
CA ALA A 349 7.89 17.48 0.49
C ALA A 349 9.37 17.74 0.84
N GLU A 350 9.86 17.12 1.92
CA GLU A 350 11.25 17.17 2.37
C GLU A 350 12.21 16.59 1.32
N VAL A 351 11.89 15.41 0.78
CA VAL A 351 12.73 14.73 -0.22
C VAL A 351 12.70 15.45 -1.56
N LEU A 352 11.55 15.95 -2.00
CA LEU A 352 11.43 16.75 -3.23
C LEU A 352 12.19 18.07 -3.11
N TRP A 353 12.12 18.74 -1.95
CA TRP A 353 12.91 19.94 -1.72
C TRP A 353 14.41 19.63 -1.79
N LEU A 354 14.88 18.56 -1.13
CA LEU A 354 16.29 18.15 -1.24
C LEU A 354 16.68 17.82 -2.66
N ARG A 355 15.79 17.18 -3.43
CA ARG A 355 16.04 16.89 -4.85
C ARG A 355 16.37 18.18 -5.60
N ASP A 356 15.52 19.18 -5.45
CA ASP A 356 15.60 20.42 -6.19
C ASP A 356 16.81 21.26 -5.76
N GLN A 357 17.19 21.22 -4.47
CA GLN A 357 18.38 21.92 -3.97
C GLN A 357 19.70 21.21 -4.29
N LEU A 358 19.69 19.88 -4.44
CA LEU A 358 20.90 19.10 -4.71
C LEU A 358 21.24 19.04 -6.20
N LEU A 359 20.25 19.21 -7.08
CA LEU A 359 20.43 19.13 -8.52
C LEU A 359 21.45 20.17 -9.02
N GLY A 360 22.42 19.72 -9.81
CA GLY A 360 23.48 20.56 -10.35
C GLY A 360 24.57 20.93 -9.34
N THR A 361 24.58 20.34 -8.14
CA THR A 361 25.58 20.65 -7.11
C THR A 361 26.69 19.61 -7.01
N ASP A 362 27.85 20.05 -6.51
CA ASP A 362 29.01 19.19 -6.34
C ASP A 362 29.00 18.47 -4.99
N LEU A 363 29.26 17.16 -5.05
CA LEU A 363 29.75 16.38 -3.93
C LEU A 363 31.21 16.73 -3.69
N GLN A 364 31.58 16.92 -2.42
CA GLN A 364 32.91 17.38 -2.03
C GLN A 364 33.60 16.43 -1.07
N TRP A 365 34.93 16.36 -1.18
CA TRP A 365 35.83 15.71 -0.23
C TRP A 365 37.13 16.49 -0.12
N ALA A 366 37.55 16.81 1.11
CA ALA A 366 38.76 17.58 1.39
C ALA A 366 38.86 18.85 0.51
N ASP A 367 37.78 19.64 0.48
CA ASP A 367 37.63 20.88 -0.28
C ASP A 367 37.78 20.75 -1.81
N ARG A 368 37.63 19.54 -2.34
CA ARG A 368 37.62 19.26 -3.79
C ARG A 368 36.29 18.69 -4.23
N ALA A 369 35.77 19.17 -5.36
CA ALA A 369 34.64 18.55 -6.04
C ALA A 369 35.05 17.16 -6.53
N VAL A 370 34.31 16.13 -6.11
CA VAL A 370 34.57 14.73 -6.49
C VAL A 370 33.54 14.19 -7.48
N ALA A 371 32.34 14.77 -7.53
CA ALA A 371 31.29 14.44 -8.50
C ALA A 371 30.23 15.54 -8.52
N THR A 372 29.57 15.77 -9.64
CA THR A 372 28.39 16.64 -9.73
C THR A 372 27.12 15.80 -9.83
N LEU A 373 26.04 16.26 -9.19
CA LEU A 373 24.73 15.62 -9.20
C LEU A 373 23.92 16.08 -10.42
N GLU A 374 23.77 15.20 -11.41
CA GLU A 374 22.98 15.46 -12.61
C GLU A 374 21.58 14.81 -12.51
N PHE A 375 20.61 15.41 -13.22
CA PHE A 375 19.28 14.85 -13.39
C PHE A 375 19.34 13.41 -13.92
N LEU A 376 18.60 12.52 -13.27
CA LEU A 376 18.44 11.14 -13.70
C LEU A 376 17.03 10.96 -14.29
N PRO A 377 16.90 10.59 -15.58
CA PRO A 377 15.59 10.38 -16.20
C PRO A 377 14.80 9.24 -15.54
N ASP A 378 13.48 9.38 -15.48
CA ASP A 378 12.57 8.38 -14.90
C ASP A 378 12.65 6.99 -15.58
N GLN A 379 13.10 6.95 -16.83
CA GLN A 379 13.24 5.73 -17.63
C GLN A 379 14.60 5.04 -17.44
N ASP A 380 15.39 5.43 -16.45
CA ASP A 380 16.68 4.80 -16.18
C ASP A 380 16.51 3.32 -15.76
N TRP A 381 16.91 2.42 -16.65
CA TRP A 381 16.72 0.99 -16.48
C TRP A 381 17.49 0.41 -15.28
N VAL A 382 18.59 1.04 -14.87
CA VAL A 382 19.35 0.62 -13.68
C VAL A 382 18.52 0.95 -12.45
N LEU A 383 18.01 2.17 -12.37
CA LEU A 383 17.15 2.61 -11.27
C LEU A 383 15.88 1.75 -11.16
N GLY A 384 15.28 1.36 -12.28
CA GLY A 384 14.11 0.47 -12.32
C GLY A 384 14.33 -0.89 -11.64
N ARG A 385 15.59 -1.32 -11.43
CA ARG A 385 15.93 -2.53 -10.65
C ARG A 385 15.98 -2.30 -9.14
N TYR A 386 16.21 -1.07 -8.72
CA TYR A 386 16.16 -0.67 -7.31
C TYR A 386 14.77 -0.18 -6.92
N LEU A 387 14.00 0.33 -7.89
CA LEU A 387 12.64 0.83 -7.76
C LEU A 387 11.70 0.13 -8.76
N PRO A 388 11.52 -1.20 -8.68
CA PRO A 388 10.61 -1.90 -9.58
C PRO A 388 9.18 -1.39 -9.36
N GLY A 389 8.55 -0.85 -10.41
CA GLY A 389 7.24 -0.19 -10.30
C GLY A 389 6.13 -1.08 -9.73
N LYS A 390 6.18 -2.40 -9.99
CA LYS A 390 5.26 -3.40 -9.43
C LYS A 390 5.78 -4.10 -8.17
N GLY A 391 6.99 -3.77 -7.72
CA GLY A 391 7.72 -4.53 -6.73
C GLY A 391 8.32 -5.84 -7.29
N ALA A 392 9.18 -6.47 -6.50
CA ALA A 392 9.81 -7.76 -6.78
C ALA A 392 9.72 -8.68 -5.56
N THR A 393 9.57 -9.98 -5.79
CA THR A 393 9.59 -11.01 -4.73
C THR A 393 11.04 -11.38 -4.38
N THR A 394 11.96 -11.35 -5.36
CA THR A 394 13.36 -11.74 -5.17
C THR A 394 14.30 -10.54 -5.18
N TRP A 395 15.02 -10.35 -4.08
CA TRP A 395 16.00 -9.28 -3.89
C TRP A 395 17.36 -9.84 -3.49
N THR A 396 18.45 -9.21 -3.93
CA THR A 396 19.79 -9.54 -3.45
C THR A 396 20.67 -8.32 -3.23
N THR A 397 21.56 -8.40 -2.25
CA THR A 397 22.50 -7.32 -1.92
C THR A 397 23.47 -7.03 -3.06
N VAL A 398 23.67 -5.74 -3.36
CA VAL A 398 24.79 -5.22 -4.18
C VAL A 398 25.89 -4.58 -3.32
N THR A 399 25.60 -4.34 -2.04
CA THR A 399 26.57 -4.01 -0.99
C THR A 399 26.20 -4.82 0.25
N PRO A 400 27.17 -5.33 1.02
CA PRO A 400 26.88 -6.26 2.11
C PRO A 400 26.09 -5.60 3.24
N VAL A 401 25.25 -6.39 3.91
CA VAL A 401 24.50 -5.98 5.10
C VAL A 401 25.41 -6.05 6.31
N VAL A 402 25.50 -4.96 7.07
CA VAL A 402 26.09 -4.98 8.42
C VAL A 402 25.01 -5.34 9.43
N LEU A 403 25.16 -6.48 10.11
CA LEU A 403 24.14 -7.01 11.02
C LEU A 403 24.01 -6.16 12.31
N PRO A 404 22.79 -5.98 12.86
CA PRO A 404 22.52 -5.12 14.03
C PRO A 404 22.85 -5.78 15.39
N GLY A 405 23.96 -6.51 15.45
CA GLY A 405 24.41 -7.21 16.66
C GLY A 405 25.65 -8.07 16.42
N PHE A 406 26.21 -8.60 17.51
CA PHE A 406 27.32 -9.55 17.45
C PHE A 406 26.82 -10.92 16.98
N ASP A 407 27.47 -11.48 15.97
CA ASP A 407 27.23 -12.83 15.48
C ASP A 407 28.40 -13.71 15.90
N ASP A 408 28.09 -14.87 16.47
CA ASP A 408 29.07 -15.92 16.81
C ASP A 408 29.29 -16.89 15.62
N GLY A 409 28.64 -16.64 14.49
CA GLY A 409 28.73 -17.47 13.28
C GLY A 409 27.74 -18.63 13.27
N ALA A 410 26.81 -18.68 14.24
CA ALA A 410 25.73 -19.66 14.22
C ALA A 410 24.59 -19.21 13.30
N ASP A 411 24.26 -20.04 12.30
CA ASP A 411 23.24 -19.73 11.27
C ASP A 411 21.91 -19.19 11.84
N LYS A 412 21.42 -19.80 12.93
CA LYS A 412 20.17 -19.36 13.59
C LYS A 412 20.23 -17.94 14.13
N LYS A 413 21.41 -17.48 14.55
CA LYS A 413 21.63 -16.13 15.08
C LYS A 413 21.75 -15.13 13.94
N THR A 414 22.50 -15.46 12.89
CA THR A 414 22.60 -14.66 11.67
C THR A 414 21.21 -14.42 11.07
N GLU A 415 20.39 -15.47 10.94
CA GLU A 415 19.03 -15.38 10.42
C GLU A 415 18.16 -14.42 11.27
N LYS A 416 18.20 -14.57 12.61
CA LYS A 416 17.48 -13.66 13.53
C LYS A 416 17.92 -12.20 13.35
N LEU A 417 19.22 -11.95 13.14
CA LEU A 417 19.74 -10.61 12.91
C LEU A 417 19.30 -10.04 11.55
N ILE A 418 19.22 -10.86 10.50
CA ILE A 418 18.67 -10.46 9.19
C ILE A 418 17.18 -10.14 9.30
N ARG A 419 16.38 -10.99 9.97
CA ARG A 419 14.95 -10.72 10.22
C ARG A 419 14.74 -9.45 11.05
N LYS A 420 15.58 -9.22 12.06
CA LYS A 420 15.61 -7.95 12.81
C LYS A 420 15.92 -6.77 11.91
N ALA A 421 16.88 -6.91 10.99
CA ALA A 421 17.24 -5.88 10.03
C ALA A 421 16.10 -5.57 9.04
N LEU A 422 15.34 -6.58 8.59
CA LEU A 422 14.13 -6.39 7.76
C LEU A 422 13.04 -5.60 8.50
N ARG A 423 12.78 -5.93 9.77
CA ARG A 423 11.85 -5.17 10.63
C ARG A 423 12.27 -3.72 10.79
N GLN A 424 13.56 -3.49 11.10
CA GLN A 424 14.12 -2.15 11.23
C GLN A 424 14.09 -1.36 9.92
N ALA A 425 14.07 -2.05 8.78
CA ALA A 425 13.89 -1.45 7.47
C ALA A 425 12.41 -1.19 7.13
N GLY A 426 11.46 -1.52 8.01
CA GLY A 426 10.04 -1.20 7.86
C GLY A 426 9.23 -2.20 7.05
N LEU A 427 9.73 -3.44 6.85
CA LEU A 427 9.00 -4.47 6.10
C LEU A 427 7.87 -5.16 6.90
N GLY A 428 7.67 -4.80 8.17
CA GLY A 428 6.67 -5.42 9.04
C GLY A 428 7.08 -6.81 9.55
N ASP A 429 6.38 -7.29 10.59
CA ASP A 429 6.69 -8.59 11.22
C ASP A 429 6.32 -9.78 10.34
N GLU A 430 5.16 -9.72 9.69
CA GLU A 430 4.66 -10.80 8.83
C GLU A 430 5.62 -11.08 7.67
N LEU A 431 6.02 -10.04 6.94
CA LEU A 431 6.91 -10.17 5.79
C LEU A 431 8.33 -10.57 6.21
N ALA A 432 8.81 -10.05 7.35
CA ALA A 432 10.12 -10.39 7.88
C ALA A 432 10.22 -11.85 8.36
N GLU A 433 9.12 -12.45 8.83
CA GLU A 433 9.06 -13.87 9.22
C GLU A 433 8.84 -14.81 8.04
N GLN A 434 8.01 -14.42 7.06
CA GLN A 434 7.73 -15.27 5.90
C GLN A 434 8.83 -15.23 4.81
N ALA A 435 9.79 -14.31 4.90
CA ALA A 435 10.89 -14.24 3.94
C ALA A 435 11.79 -15.49 4.01
N GLU A 436 12.08 -16.09 2.86
CA GLU A 436 13.16 -17.07 2.70
C GLU A 436 14.48 -16.33 2.54
N LEU A 437 15.50 -16.75 3.29
CA LEU A 437 16.77 -16.04 3.38
C LEU A 437 17.93 -16.98 3.04
N ASP A 438 18.73 -16.58 2.06
CA ASP A 438 20.07 -17.13 1.84
C ASP A 438 21.09 -16.04 2.22
N TRP A 439 22.17 -16.40 2.91
CA TRP A 439 23.25 -15.46 3.23
C TRP A 439 24.63 -16.11 3.12
N GLY A 440 25.67 -15.27 3.03
CA GLY A 440 27.05 -15.73 3.00
C GLY A 440 28.06 -14.61 2.83
N GLY A 441 29.34 -14.98 2.90
CA GLY A 441 30.44 -14.06 2.64
C GLY A 441 30.59 -13.69 1.16
N ALA A 442 30.19 -14.57 0.25
CA ALA A 442 30.18 -14.31 -1.19
C ALA A 442 28.84 -13.74 -1.65
N GLY A 443 28.88 -12.81 -2.61
CA GLY A 443 27.67 -12.24 -3.22
C GLY A 443 26.94 -13.22 -4.15
N PHE A 444 25.64 -13.00 -4.34
CA PHE A 444 24.79 -13.83 -5.21
C PHE A 444 24.80 -13.38 -6.69
N LEU A 445 25.50 -12.28 -6.99
CA LEU A 445 25.73 -11.77 -8.33
C LEU A 445 27.23 -11.68 -8.64
N PRO A 446 27.65 -12.05 -9.87
CA PRO A 446 28.98 -11.73 -10.38
C PRO A 446 29.34 -10.25 -10.22
N GLY A 447 30.62 -9.98 -9.98
CA GLY A 447 31.16 -8.62 -9.76
C GLY A 447 31.24 -8.21 -8.30
N LEU A 448 30.51 -8.90 -7.41
CA LEU A 448 30.59 -8.66 -5.97
C LEU A 448 31.84 -9.31 -5.36
N ARG A 449 32.49 -8.57 -4.46
CA ARG A 449 33.57 -9.07 -3.61
C ARG A 449 33.04 -9.77 -2.37
N HIS A 450 33.95 -10.39 -1.61
CA HIS A 450 33.62 -10.95 -0.31
C HIS A 450 33.13 -9.83 0.63
N ALA A 451 32.12 -10.08 1.45
CA ALA A 451 31.46 -9.08 2.29
C ALA A 451 32.44 -8.27 3.17
N ARG A 452 33.49 -8.93 3.69
CA ARG A 452 34.57 -8.31 4.50
C ARG A 452 35.52 -7.38 3.73
N ALA A 453 35.49 -7.40 2.39
CA ALA A 453 36.30 -6.50 1.59
C ALA A 453 35.71 -5.08 1.55
N TYR A 454 34.41 -4.94 1.83
CA TYR A 454 33.74 -3.66 1.79
C TYR A 454 34.04 -2.83 3.03
N ALA A 455 34.41 -1.57 2.83
CA ALA A 455 34.66 -0.65 3.93
C ALA A 455 33.35 -0.34 4.69
N ALA A 456 33.32 -0.62 6.00
CA ALA A 456 32.19 -0.26 6.85
C ALA A 456 32.12 1.27 7.07
N PRO A 457 30.92 1.86 7.15
CA PRO A 457 30.77 3.27 7.52
C PRO A 457 31.24 3.57 8.94
N ASP A 458 31.62 4.81 9.21
CA ASP A 458 32.05 5.23 10.55
C ASP A 458 30.97 4.94 11.60
N LYS A 459 31.41 4.43 12.76
CA LYS A 459 30.57 4.07 13.91
C LYS A 459 29.53 2.97 13.60
N VAL A 460 29.67 2.26 12.46
CA VAL A 460 28.89 1.08 12.14
C VAL A 460 29.79 -0.14 12.30
N ALA A 461 29.51 -0.94 13.32
CA ALA A 461 30.23 -2.17 13.62
C ALA A 461 29.30 -3.37 13.52
N GLY A 462 29.85 -4.50 13.10
CA GLY A 462 29.14 -5.76 13.04
C GLY A 462 29.64 -6.67 11.91
N PRO A 463 29.25 -7.95 11.93
CA PRO A 463 29.48 -8.86 10.82
C PRO A 463 28.84 -8.36 9.53
N GLN A 464 29.53 -8.56 8.41
CA GLN A 464 29.07 -8.23 7.07
C GLN A 464 28.73 -9.52 6.31
N VAL A 465 27.54 -9.57 5.73
CA VAL A 465 27.08 -10.68 4.89
C VAL A 465 26.36 -10.17 3.65
N HIS A 466 26.49 -10.89 2.55
CA HIS A 466 25.56 -10.76 1.43
C HIS A 466 24.30 -11.56 1.72
N VAL A 467 23.16 -11.05 1.24
CA VAL A 467 21.84 -11.63 1.50
C VAL A 467 21.07 -11.70 0.18
N ARG A 468 20.36 -12.81 0.00
CA ARG A 468 19.28 -12.95 -0.98
C ARG A 468 18.01 -13.25 -0.20
N ALA A 469 16.99 -12.43 -0.41
CA ALA A 469 15.68 -12.56 0.22
C ALA A 469 14.64 -12.88 -0.86
N ARG A 470 13.83 -13.92 -0.62
CA ARG A 470 12.61 -14.19 -1.39
C ARG A 470 11.41 -13.95 -0.51
N PHE A 471 10.57 -13.03 -0.93
CA PHE A 471 9.34 -12.68 -0.23
C PHE A 471 8.17 -13.43 -0.88
N PRO A 472 7.15 -13.83 -0.09
CA PRO A 472 5.95 -14.50 -0.61
C PRO A 472 5.10 -13.60 -1.53
N ARG A 473 5.37 -12.29 -1.54
CA ARG A 473 4.67 -11.26 -2.33
C ARG A 473 5.65 -10.20 -2.81
N ARG A 474 5.25 -9.39 -3.80
CA ARG A 474 6.10 -8.33 -4.37
C ARG A 474 6.36 -7.21 -3.35
N VAL A 475 7.63 -6.88 -3.14
CA VAL A 475 8.09 -5.77 -2.30
C VAL A 475 8.56 -4.63 -3.19
N ARG A 476 8.14 -3.40 -2.91
CA ARG A 476 8.63 -2.20 -3.60
C ARG A 476 9.93 -1.72 -2.98
N GLY A 477 10.81 -1.18 -3.82
CA GLY A 477 12.06 -0.57 -3.37
C GLY A 477 11.90 0.90 -2.97
N PRO A 478 13.00 1.57 -2.56
CA PRO A 478 14.34 1.01 -2.46
C PRO A 478 14.50 0.13 -1.22
N LEU A 479 15.14 -1.04 -1.36
CA LEU A 479 15.40 -1.95 -0.25
C LEU A 479 16.85 -1.80 0.25
N ALA A 480 17.01 -1.37 1.49
CA ALA A 480 18.27 -1.36 2.20
C ALA A 480 18.08 -1.75 3.67
N ILE A 481 18.88 -2.67 4.18
CA ILE A 481 18.73 -3.22 5.55
C ILE A 481 20.05 -3.22 6.33
N GLY A 482 19.93 -3.40 7.64
CA GLY A 482 21.07 -3.49 8.57
C GLY A 482 21.49 -2.14 9.13
N SER A 483 22.54 -2.14 9.94
CA SER A 483 23.03 -0.96 10.66
C SER A 483 23.60 0.13 9.73
N GLY A 484 24.04 -0.27 8.54
CA GLY A 484 24.61 0.64 7.54
C GLY A 484 23.64 1.12 6.45
N ARG A 485 22.36 0.74 6.51
CA ARG A 485 21.35 1.03 5.46
C ARG A 485 21.19 2.50 5.07
N HIS A 486 21.51 3.41 6.00
CA HIS A 486 21.44 4.86 5.79
C HIS A 486 22.77 5.48 5.32
N ARG A 487 23.85 4.67 5.25
CA ARG A 487 25.24 5.10 5.09
C ARG A 487 25.98 4.31 4.00
N GLY A 488 25.24 3.83 3.02
CA GLY A 488 25.79 3.29 1.78
C GLY A 488 26.16 1.82 1.76
N VAL A 489 25.71 1.02 2.73
CA VAL A 489 25.86 -0.44 2.70
C VAL A 489 24.55 -1.15 3.06
N GLY A 490 24.39 -2.40 2.64
CA GLY A 490 23.17 -3.18 2.83
C GLY A 490 22.09 -2.90 1.78
N THR A 491 22.46 -2.35 0.63
CA THR A 491 21.58 -2.05 -0.51
C THR A 491 21.26 -3.30 -1.31
N PHE A 492 20.00 -3.47 -1.71
CA PHE A 492 19.52 -4.59 -2.52
C PHE A 492 19.08 -4.13 -3.92
N VAL A 493 19.13 -5.07 -4.85
CA VAL A 493 18.57 -4.96 -6.20
C VAL A 493 17.57 -6.09 -6.45
N ALA A 494 16.51 -5.80 -7.21
CA ALA A 494 15.56 -6.80 -7.65
C ALA A 494 16.15 -7.70 -8.75
N LEU A 495 15.93 -9.01 -8.65
CA LEU A 495 16.33 -9.98 -9.68
C LEU A 495 15.24 -10.25 -10.70
N GLU A 496 13.99 -9.90 -10.39
CA GLU A 496 12.84 -10.07 -11.27
C GLU A 496 12.47 -8.74 -11.93
N ALA A 497 13.02 -8.52 -13.11
CA ALA A 497 12.44 -7.60 -14.08
C ALA A 497 12.46 -8.32 -15.43
N GLU A 498 11.44 -9.16 -15.62
CA GLU A 498 10.89 -9.50 -16.94
C GLU A 498 9.55 -8.79 -17.09
#